data_AF-A0A7K5HY07-F1
#
_entry.id   AF-A0A7K5HY07-F1
#
_cell.length_a   1.000
_cell.length_b   1.000
_cell.length_c   1.000
_cell.angle_alpha   90.00
_cell.angle_beta   90.00
_cell.angle_gamma   90.00
#
_symmetry.space_group_name_H-M   'P 1'
#
loop_
_entity.id
_entity.type
_entity.pdbx_description
1 polymer ?
#
loop_
_entity_poly.entity_id
_entity_poly.type
_entity_poly.pdbx_seq_one_letter_code
_entity_poly.pdbx_strand_id
1 'polypeptide(L)'
;QVRQMKTTTGHPYFVTLSYDSNIALMQLGVPQEHNIAVRSMCLSNSKKMLSSSSLCTVSGCGDHQRSQARWLQQTQVPVPENEICERNYYFNHPEGITARMLCAGFVSVGGQKS
;
A
#
# COMPACT_ATOMS: atom_id res chain seq x y z
N GLN A 1 15.66 4.00 15.88
CA GLN A 1 15.06 4.80 16.97
C GLN A 1 13.71 4.20 17.31
N VAL A 2 13.45 3.87 18.58
CA VAL A 2 12.12 3.42 19.03
C VAL A 2 11.31 4.65 19.49
N ARG A 3 10.02 4.71 19.14
CA ARG A 3 9.12 5.84 19.44
C ARG A 3 7.82 5.32 20.05
N GLN A 4 7.28 6.09 21.00
CA GLN A 4 5.97 5.81 21.61
C GLN A 4 4.85 6.49 20.84
N MET A 5 3.71 5.81 20.72
CA MET A 5 2.50 6.38 20.14
C MET A 5 1.67 7.06 21.22
N LYS A 6 1.14 8.24 20.89
CA LYS A 6 0.15 8.95 21.71
C LYS A 6 -1.25 8.42 21.44
N THR A 7 -1.61 8.34 20.16
CA THR A 7 -2.92 7.91 19.70
C THR A 7 -2.82 7.24 18.33
N THR A 8 -3.80 6.41 18.03
CA THR A 8 -4.03 5.82 16.71
C THR A 8 -5.49 6.04 16.32
N THR A 9 -5.73 6.60 15.15
CA THR A 9 -7.08 6.91 14.65
C THR A 9 -7.29 6.23 13.31
N GLY A 10 -8.17 5.23 13.27
CA GLY A 10 -8.60 4.60 12.02
C GLY A 10 -9.53 5.51 11.21
N HIS A 11 -9.63 5.27 9.91
CA HIS A 11 -10.57 5.99 9.06
C HIS A 11 -12.03 5.69 9.46
N PRO A 12 -12.90 6.70 9.59
CA PRO A 12 -14.28 6.51 10.08
C PRO A 12 -15.15 5.66 9.14
N TYR A 13 -14.78 5.57 7.85
CA TYR A 13 -15.48 4.79 6.83
C TYR A 13 -14.81 3.45 6.52
N PHE A 14 -13.95 2.93 7.42
CA PHE A 14 -13.33 1.63 7.22
C PHE A 14 -14.39 0.52 7.20
N VAL A 15 -14.42 -0.27 6.13
CA VAL A 15 -15.32 -1.44 6.00
C VAL A 15 -14.49 -2.72 6.13
N THR A 16 -14.77 -3.52 7.15
CA THR A 16 -13.96 -4.72 7.44
C THR A 16 -14.06 -5.80 6.36
N LEU A 17 -15.22 -5.96 5.71
CA LEU A 17 -15.43 -7.02 4.71
C LEU A 17 -14.73 -6.71 3.39
N SER A 18 -14.80 -5.47 2.91
CA SER A 18 -14.20 -5.05 1.63
C SER A 18 -12.83 -4.39 1.81
N TYR A 19 -12.33 -4.24 3.04
CA TYR A 19 -11.14 -3.45 3.36
C TYR A 19 -11.18 -2.02 2.80
N ASP A 20 -12.38 -1.52 2.48
CA ASP A 20 -12.51 -0.19 1.94
C ASP A 20 -12.11 0.85 2.99
N SER A 21 -11.43 1.90 2.51
CA SER A 21 -10.87 2.95 3.37
C SER A 21 -9.93 2.43 4.48
N ASN A 22 -9.17 1.36 4.19
CA ASN A 22 -8.15 0.83 5.11
C ASN A 22 -6.93 1.76 5.22
N ILE A 23 -7.04 2.75 6.11
CA ILE A 23 -5.96 3.68 6.46
C ILE A 23 -6.13 4.13 7.91
N ALA A 24 -5.02 4.42 8.60
CA ALA A 24 -5.01 4.96 9.95
C ALA A 24 -3.90 6.00 10.13
N LEU A 25 -4.12 6.95 11.04
CA LEU A 25 -3.13 7.93 11.46
C LEU A 25 -2.59 7.53 12.84
N MET A 26 -1.26 7.59 13.00
CA MET A 26 -0.58 7.33 14.25
C MET A 26 0.12 8.61 14.71
N GLN A 27 -0.30 9.17 15.85
CA GLN A 27 0.33 10.35 16.43
C GLN A 27 1.47 9.92 17.34
N LEU A 28 2.68 10.44 17.09
CA LEU A 28 3.83 10.21 17.98
C LEU A 28 3.67 11.00 19.28
N GLY A 29 4.13 10.43 20.39
CA GLY A 29 4.15 11.11 21.70
C GLY A 29 5.06 12.33 21.74
N VAL A 30 6.14 12.30 20.97
CA VAL A 30 7.08 13.41 20.81
C VAL A 30 7.31 13.64 19.31
N PRO A 31 7.34 14.90 18.84
CA PRO A 31 7.67 15.22 17.46
C PRO A 31 9.00 14.57 17.00
N GLN A 32 9.04 14.19 15.72
CA GLN A 32 10.21 13.59 15.11
C GLN A 32 11.02 14.67 14.41
N GLU A 33 12.27 14.84 14.84
CA GLU A 33 13.24 15.66 14.12
C GLU A 33 13.65 14.99 12.81
N HIS A 34 13.67 15.77 11.74
CA HIS A 34 14.11 15.31 10.43
C HIS A 34 15.64 15.22 10.38
N ASN A 35 16.16 14.22 9.68
CA ASN A 35 17.58 14.06 9.42
C ASN A 35 17.83 13.36 8.08
N ILE A 36 19.04 12.84 7.87
CA ILE A 36 19.41 12.15 6.63
C ILE A 36 18.64 10.84 6.45
N ALA A 37 18.37 10.11 7.54
CA ALA A 37 17.69 8.82 7.52
C ALA A 37 16.17 8.91 7.78
N VAL A 38 15.69 10.01 8.39
CA VAL A 38 14.27 10.20 8.76
C VAL A 38 13.75 11.46 8.10
N ARG A 39 12.82 11.30 7.16
CA ARG A 39 12.17 12.40 6.45
C ARG A 39 10.68 12.13 6.28
N SER A 40 9.90 13.19 6.29
CA SER A 40 8.47 13.12 5.98
C SER A 40 8.23 12.91 4.49
N MET A 41 7.18 12.16 4.15
CA MET A 41 6.69 12.04 2.78
C MET A 41 5.60 13.07 2.51
N CYS A 42 5.55 13.58 1.28
CA CYS A 42 4.49 14.48 0.85
C CYS A 42 3.17 13.73 0.70
N LEU A 43 2.06 14.38 1.04
CA LEU A 43 0.74 13.89 0.67
C LEU A 43 0.50 14.13 -0.81
N SER A 44 -0.11 13.16 -1.50
CA SER A 44 -0.48 13.32 -2.90
C SER A 44 -1.60 14.36 -3.01
N ASN A 45 -1.52 15.20 -4.05
CA ASN A 45 -2.60 16.13 -4.35
C ASN A 45 -3.79 15.34 -4.93
N SER A 46 -5.00 15.58 -4.45
CA SER A 46 -6.20 14.74 -4.66
C SER A 46 -6.66 14.60 -6.11
N LYS A 47 -6.01 15.28 -7.06
CA LYS A 47 -6.38 15.31 -8.49
C LYS A 47 -5.48 14.46 -9.40
N LYS A 48 -4.39 13.88 -8.88
CA LYS A 48 -3.46 13.10 -9.71
C LYS A 48 -3.81 11.62 -9.66
N MET A 49 -4.67 11.17 -10.58
CA MET A 49 -4.79 9.74 -10.88
C MET A 49 -3.48 9.26 -11.50
N LEU A 50 -3.00 8.10 -11.06
CA LEU A 50 -1.88 7.42 -11.69
C LEU A 50 -2.34 6.95 -13.07
N SER A 51 -1.57 7.27 -14.11
CA SER A 51 -1.83 6.72 -15.45
C SER A 51 -1.66 5.21 -15.41
N SER A 52 -2.51 4.46 -16.14
CA SER A 52 -2.36 3.02 -16.27
C SER A 52 -0.96 2.67 -16.80
N SER A 53 -0.40 1.58 -16.30
CA SER A 53 0.98 1.12 -16.57
C SER A 53 2.10 2.00 -16.01
N SER A 54 1.81 2.96 -15.12
CA SER A 54 2.87 3.66 -14.39
C SER A 54 3.64 2.69 -13.49
N LEU A 55 4.97 2.77 -13.48
CA LEU A 55 5.80 2.04 -12.53
C LEU A 55 5.82 2.77 -11.19
N CYS A 56 5.39 2.07 -10.15
CA CYS A 56 5.47 2.51 -8.77
C CYS A 56 6.55 1.74 -8.02
N THR A 57 7.13 2.39 -7.01
CA THR A 57 8.11 1.78 -6.12
C THR A 57 7.46 1.40 -4.81
N VAL A 58 7.65 0.16 -4.37
CA VAL A 58 7.19 -0.34 -3.07
C VAL A 58 8.40 -0.82 -2.28
N SER A 59 8.47 -0.43 -1.01
CA SER A 59 9.59 -0.79 -0.11
C SER A 59 9.05 -1.36 1.20
N GLY A 60 9.76 -2.34 1.78
CA GLY A 60 9.35 -2.99 3.03
C GLY A 60 10.31 -4.07 3.53
N CYS A 61 10.06 -4.55 4.75
CA CYS A 61 10.80 -5.65 5.39
C CYS A 61 9.89 -6.88 5.58
N GLY A 62 8.99 -7.13 4.62
CA GLY A 62 8.07 -8.26 4.66
C GLY A 62 8.75 -9.61 4.41
N ASP A 63 7.94 -10.67 4.37
CA ASP A 63 8.43 -12.01 4.03
C ASP A 63 8.90 -12.07 2.57
N HIS A 64 10.13 -12.53 2.38
CA HIS A 64 10.70 -12.89 1.10
C HIS A 64 11.04 -14.38 1.12
N GLN A 65 10.45 -15.16 0.21
CA GLN A 65 10.67 -16.61 0.11
C GLN A 65 10.51 -17.35 1.46
N ARG A 66 9.43 -17.05 2.21
CA ARG A 66 9.10 -17.67 3.52
C ARG A 66 10.04 -17.30 4.67
N SER A 67 10.79 -16.22 4.54
CA SER A 67 11.59 -15.67 5.63
C SER A 67 11.48 -14.15 5.68
N GLN A 68 11.43 -13.58 6.88
CA GLN A 68 11.39 -12.14 7.04
C GLN A 68 12.70 -11.52 6.53
N ALA A 69 12.59 -10.50 5.66
CA ALA A 69 13.76 -9.81 5.17
C ALA A 69 14.49 -9.09 6.32
N ARG A 70 15.80 -9.39 6.49
CA ARG A 70 16.65 -8.74 7.49
C ARG A 70 16.91 -7.25 7.19
N TRP A 71 16.85 -6.88 5.91
CA TRP A 71 17.14 -5.53 5.43
C TRP A 71 15.96 -4.99 4.63
N LEU A 72 15.77 -3.67 4.63
CA LEU A 72 14.74 -3.02 3.81
C LEU A 72 14.95 -3.37 2.34
N GLN A 73 13.92 -3.94 1.72
CA GLN A 73 13.90 -4.24 0.30
C GLN A 73 13.04 -3.22 -0.45
N GLN A 74 13.28 -3.11 -1.75
CA GLN A 74 12.50 -2.26 -2.65
C GLN A 74 12.34 -2.96 -4.00
N THR A 75 11.17 -2.80 -4.62
CA THR A 75 10.90 -3.28 -5.97
C THR A 75 10.04 -2.29 -6.76
N GLN A 76 10.07 -2.41 -8.08
CA GLN A 76 9.17 -1.68 -8.97
C GLN A 76 8.04 -2.58 -9.45
N VAL A 77 6.82 -2.06 -9.40
CA VAL A 77 5.61 -2.75 -9.83
C VAL A 77 4.80 -1.85 -10.75
N PRO A 78 4.17 -2.40 -11.80
CA PRO A 78 3.24 -1.63 -12.62
C PRO A 78 1.93 -1.41 -11.87
N VAL A 79 1.20 -0.37 -12.25
CA VAL A 79 -0.18 -0.10 -11.83
C VAL A 79 -1.11 -0.47 -12.99
N PRO A 80 -1.59 -1.73 -13.06
CA PRO A 80 -2.59 -2.14 -14.04
C PRO A 80 -3.93 -1.45 -13.78
N GLU A 81 -4.80 -1.47 -14.80
CA GLU A 81 -6.20 -1.04 -14.66
C GLU A 81 -6.93 -1.91 -13.63
N ASN A 82 -7.78 -1.29 -12.82
CA ASN A 82 -8.49 -1.98 -11.74
C ASN A 82 -9.37 -3.10 -12.31
N GLU A 83 -9.96 -2.91 -13.49
CA GLU A 83 -10.76 -3.91 -14.21
C GLU A 83 -9.96 -5.18 -14.53
N ILE A 84 -8.68 -5.02 -14.87
CA ILE A 84 -7.78 -6.17 -15.12
C ILE A 84 -7.53 -6.90 -13.80
N CYS A 85 -7.29 -6.18 -12.70
CA CYS A 85 -7.06 -6.81 -11.40
C CYS A 85 -8.30 -7.47 -10.82
N GLU A 86 -9.49 -6.88 -11.00
CA GLU A 86 -10.74 -7.48 -10.57
C GLU A 86 -10.95 -8.86 -11.19
N ARG A 87 -10.76 -8.96 -12.51
CA ARG A 87 -10.91 -10.22 -13.23
C ARG A 87 -9.91 -11.29 -12.81
N ASN A 88 -8.66 -10.90 -12.51
CA ASN A 88 -7.58 -11.85 -12.27
C ASN A 88 -7.39 -12.24 -10.79
N TYR A 89 -7.67 -11.32 -9.85
CA TYR A 89 -7.30 -11.47 -8.44
C TYR A 89 -8.45 -11.26 -7.46
N TYR A 90 -9.44 -10.43 -7.79
CA TYR A 90 -10.49 -10.01 -6.85
C TYR A 90 -11.90 -10.52 -7.21
N PHE A 91 -12.01 -11.54 -8.06
CA PHE A 91 -13.31 -12.07 -8.52
C PHE A 91 -14.24 -12.57 -7.40
N ASN A 92 -13.68 -12.97 -6.26
CA ASN A 92 -14.42 -13.41 -5.07
C ASN A 92 -14.40 -12.37 -3.93
N HIS A 93 -13.84 -11.19 -4.15
CA HIS A 93 -13.71 -10.19 -3.11
C HIS A 93 -15.05 -9.45 -2.91
N PRO A 94 -15.56 -9.34 -1.67
CA PRO A 94 -16.75 -8.53 -1.40
C PRO A 94 -16.54 -7.10 -1.89
N GLU A 95 -17.46 -6.59 -2.72
CA GLU A 95 -17.45 -5.24 -3.32
C GLU A 95 -16.32 -4.95 -4.33
N GLY A 96 -15.50 -5.93 -4.71
CA GLY A 96 -14.43 -5.74 -5.69
C GLY A 96 -13.38 -4.72 -5.27
N ILE A 97 -12.77 -4.03 -6.24
CA ILE A 97 -11.81 -2.95 -6.02
C ILE A 97 -12.57 -1.62 -6.05
N THR A 98 -12.67 -0.93 -4.92
CA THR A 98 -13.43 0.33 -4.85
C THR A 98 -12.69 1.50 -5.53
N ALA A 99 -13.41 2.60 -5.82
CA ALA A 99 -12.81 3.83 -6.34
C ALA A 99 -11.76 4.49 -5.41
N ARG A 100 -11.63 4.02 -4.16
CA ARG A 100 -10.63 4.47 -3.17
C ARG A 100 -9.40 3.55 -3.14
N MET A 101 -9.36 2.53 -3.99
CA MET A 101 -8.28 1.55 -4.08
C MET A 101 -7.59 1.62 -5.44
N LEU A 102 -6.34 1.14 -5.47
CA LEU A 102 -5.58 0.90 -6.68
C LEU A 102 -4.95 -0.49 -6.61
N CYS A 103 -4.78 -1.11 -7.76
CA CYS A 103 -4.02 -2.34 -7.89
C CYS A 103 -2.57 -2.05 -8.31
N ALA A 104 -1.62 -2.80 -7.76
CA ALA A 104 -0.21 -2.73 -8.16
C ALA A 104 0.41 -4.12 -8.16
N GLY A 105 1.10 -4.47 -9.24
CA GLY A 105 1.69 -5.78 -9.42
C GLY A 105 1.57 -6.30 -10.85
N PHE A 106 2.31 -7.36 -11.12
CA PHE A 106 2.30 -8.01 -12.42
C PHE A 106 1.08 -8.90 -12.55
N VAL A 107 0.33 -8.72 -13.63
CA VAL A 107 -0.79 -9.59 -13.96
C VAL A 107 -0.23 -10.85 -14.61
N SER A 108 -0.20 -11.95 -13.86
CA SER A 108 0.25 -13.24 -14.37
C SER A 108 -0.85 -13.89 -15.21
N VAL A 109 -0.67 -13.96 -16.53
CA VAL A 109 -1.47 -14.85 -17.38
C VAL A 109 -1.03 -16.29 -17.06
N GLY A 110 -1.79 -16.98 -16.21
CA GLY A 110 -1.58 -18.40 -15.92
C GLY A 110 -0.39 -18.71 -15.00
N GLY A 111 -0.64 -18.72 -13.68
CA GLY A 111 0.04 -19.62 -12.75
C GLY A 111 1.51 -19.39 -12.39
N GLN A 112 2.20 -18.40 -12.96
CA GLN A 112 3.55 -18.05 -12.49
C GLN A 112 3.46 -17.06 -11.33
N LYS A 113 3.74 -17.58 -10.13
CA LYS A 113 3.99 -16.80 -8.92
C LYS A 113 5.36 -16.14 -9.05
N SER A 114 5.43 -14.86 -8.72
CA SER A 114 6.70 -14.21 -8.36
C SER A 114 7.30 -14.85 -7.10
#